data_AF-H0SKZ1-F1
#
_entry.id   AF-H0SKZ1-F1
#
_cell.length_a   1.000
_cell.length_b   1.000
_cell.length_c   1.000
_cell.angle_alpha   90.00
_cell.angle_beta   90.00
_cell.angle_gamma   90.00
#
_symmetry.space_group_name_H-M   'P 1'
#
loop_
_entity.id
_entity.type
_entity.pdbx_description
1 polymer ?
#
loop_
_entity_poly.entity_id
_entity_poly.type
_entity_poly.pdbx_seq_one_letter_code
_entity_poly.pdbx_strand_id
1 'polypeptide(L)'
;MSNKARDIFILGLRNAHAMEVQARELMERQSERMDDYPEVKAKLQTHLQETNEQLKRLEQCLSACGESSSTLKDTMQSGMANLMAMGHAMSGDEILKNTFANNAFENFEIAAYKSLLALCGAAGVEEARGPLQQSLQEEERMAEWVDSNVEKVTLQFVQHEERQAA
;
A
#
# COMPACT_ATOMS: atom_id res chain seq x y z
N MET A 1 -30.76 9.25 -1.67
CA MET A 1 -29.81 8.18 -1.30
C MET A 1 -29.19 8.55 0.04
N SER A 2 -28.89 7.57 0.89
CA SER A 2 -28.55 7.82 2.30
C SER A 2 -27.25 8.60 2.44
N ASN A 3 -27.28 9.70 3.21
CA ASN A 3 -26.09 10.45 3.64
C ASN A 3 -25.01 9.50 4.20
N LYS A 4 -25.43 8.38 4.80
CA LYS A 4 -24.56 7.37 5.38
C LYS A 4 -23.61 6.68 4.40
N ALA A 5 -24.06 6.37 3.17
CA ALA A 5 -23.19 5.72 2.19
C ALA A 5 -22.07 6.65 1.73
N ARG A 6 -22.41 7.94 1.57
CA ARG A 6 -21.43 8.99 1.26
C ARG A 6 -20.48 9.23 2.43
N ASP A 7 -20.98 9.28 3.67
CA ASP A 7 -20.13 9.41 4.87
C ASP A 7 -19.13 8.24 4.99
N ILE A 8 -19.60 7.01 4.75
CA ILE A 8 -18.74 5.80 4.77
C ILE A 8 -17.71 5.86 3.64
N PHE A 9 -18.10 6.30 2.46
CA PHE A 9 -17.17 6.46 1.33
C PHE A 9 -16.08 7.50 1.62
N ILE A 10 -16.46 8.67 2.14
CA ILE A 10 -15.51 9.73 2.52
C ILE A 10 -14.55 9.22 3.60
N LEU A 11 -15.07 8.55 4.64
CA LEU A 11 -14.21 7.93 5.67
C LEU A 11 -13.28 6.88 5.06
N GLY A 12 -13.78 6.06 4.15
CA GLY A 12 -12.98 5.07 3.40
C GLY A 12 -11.86 5.73 2.60
N LEU A 13 -12.12 6.83 1.89
CA LEU A 13 -11.11 7.57 1.14
C LEU A 13 -10.02 8.15 2.05
N ARG A 14 -10.41 8.70 3.22
CA ARG A 14 -9.44 9.19 4.20
C ARG A 14 -8.57 8.05 4.75
N ASN A 15 -9.17 6.91 5.04
CA ASN A 15 -8.46 5.73 5.52
C ASN A 15 -7.51 5.17 4.45
N ALA A 16 -7.95 5.10 3.20
CA ALA A 16 -7.11 4.68 2.07
C ALA A 16 -5.94 5.65 1.87
N HIS A 17 -6.16 6.97 1.94
CA HIS A 17 -5.06 7.92 1.82
C HIS A 17 -4.04 7.77 2.96
N ALA A 18 -4.51 7.60 4.20
CA ALA A 18 -3.61 7.32 5.33
C ALA A 18 -2.85 5.99 5.17
N MET A 19 -3.49 4.96 4.59
CA MET A 19 -2.87 3.68 4.26
C MET A 19 -1.75 3.87 3.22
N GLU A 20 -2.01 4.56 2.13
CA GLU A 20 -1.03 4.84 1.07
C GLU A 20 0.17 5.68 1.54
N VAL A 21 -0.07 6.66 2.44
CA VAL A 21 1.03 7.41 3.06
C VAL A 21 1.96 6.47 3.85
N GLN A 22 1.39 5.48 4.54
CA GLN A 22 2.18 4.48 5.28
C GLN A 22 2.90 3.51 4.33
N ALA A 23 2.24 3.08 3.25
CA ALA A 23 2.83 2.25 2.20
C ALA A 23 4.07 2.91 1.61
N ARG A 24 3.93 4.19 1.23
CA ARG A 24 5.01 5.01 0.67
C ARG A 24 6.21 5.09 1.60
N GLU A 25 6.00 5.46 2.86
CA GLU A 25 7.09 5.59 3.84
C GLU A 25 7.78 4.24 4.13
N LEU A 26 7.03 3.15 4.13
CA LEU A 26 7.58 1.81 4.30
C LEU A 26 8.49 1.44 3.11
N MET A 27 7.99 1.62 1.89
CA MET A 27 8.74 1.29 0.69
C MET A 27 10.00 2.13 0.52
N GLU A 28 9.96 3.42 0.86
CA GLU A 28 11.16 4.28 0.88
C GLU A 28 12.25 3.65 1.76
N ARG A 29 11.93 3.34 3.02
CA ARG A 29 12.87 2.71 3.98
C ARG A 29 13.36 1.34 3.52
N GLN A 30 12.48 0.50 2.97
CA GLN A 30 12.88 -0.81 2.46
C GLN A 30 13.84 -0.65 1.26
N SER A 31 13.52 0.22 0.30
CA SER A 31 14.32 0.38 -0.92
C SER A 31 15.77 0.80 -0.66
N GLU A 32 16.02 1.54 0.43
CA GLU A 32 17.36 1.95 0.87
C GLU A 32 18.22 0.79 1.38
N ARG A 33 17.61 -0.32 1.82
CA ARG A 33 18.28 -1.45 2.49
C ARG A 33 18.38 -2.72 1.64
N MET A 34 17.87 -2.69 0.40
CA MET A 34 17.72 -3.87 -0.46
C MET A 34 18.76 -3.94 -1.60
N ASP A 35 19.99 -3.46 -1.37
CA ASP A 35 21.06 -3.46 -2.38
C ASP A 35 21.45 -4.87 -2.84
N ASP A 36 21.37 -5.85 -1.93
CA ASP A 36 21.61 -7.27 -2.22
C ASP A 36 20.47 -7.93 -3.03
N TYR A 37 19.32 -7.25 -3.17
CA TYR A 37 18.13 -7.75 -3.85
C TYR A 37 17.68 -6.74 -4.94
N PRO A 38 18.45 -6.58 -6.03
CA PRO A 38 18.23 -5.50 -7.00
C PRO A 38 16.87 -5.56 -7.70
N GLU A 39 16.33 -6.76 -7.93
CA GLU A 39 14.99 -6.91 -8.51
C GLU A 39 13.88 -6.45 -7.55
N VAL A 40 13.99 -6.80 -6.27
CA VAL A 40 13.07 -6.33 -5.22
C VAL A 40 13.15 -4.82 -5.09
N LYS A 41 14.36 -4.27 -5.04
CA LYS A 41 14.59 -2.82 -4.97
C LYS A 41 13.95 -2.09 -6.15
N ALA A 42 14.17 -2.56 -7.38
CA ALA A 42 13.59 -1.95 -8.58
C ALA A 42 12.05 -2.00 -8.59
N LYS A 43 11.47 -3.11 -8.11
CA LYS A 43 10.02 -3.23 -7.98
C LYS A 43 9.46 -2.27 -6.94
N LEU A 44 10.06 -2.20 -5.75
CA LEU A 44 9.66 -1.25 -4.70
C LEU A 44 9.74 0.21 -5.19
N GLN A 45 10.77 0.57 -5.95
CA GLN A 45 10.90 1.92 -6.53
C GLN A 45 9.82 2.22 -7.57
N THR A 46 9.44 1.23 -8.37
CA THR A 46 8.34 1.34 -9.33
C THR A 46 7.02 1.54 -8.59
N HIS A 47 6.78 0.70 -7.59
CA HIS A 47 5.54 0.74 -6.82
C HIS A 47 5.42 2.01 -5.99
N LEU A 48 6.52 2.54 -5.46
CA LEU A 48 6.58 3.84 -4.81
C LEU A 48 6.09 4.98 -5.73
N GLN A 49 6.38 4.92 -7.04
CA GLN A 49 5.86 5.89 -8.00
C GLN A 49 4.35 5.71 -8.21
N GLU A 50 3.88 4.47 -8.34
CA GLU A 50 2.44 4.14 -8.42
C GLU A 50 1.70 4.70 -7.19
N THR A 51 2.17 4.41 -5.98
CA THR A 51 1.62 4.93 -4.71
C THR A 51 1.57 6.45 -4.63
N ASN A 52 2.57 7.16 -5.15
CA ASN A 52 2.51 8.62 -5.21
C ASN A 52 1.41 9.13 -6.16
N GLU A 53 1.10 8.41 -7.24
CA GLU A 53 -0.03 8.74 -8.11
C GLU A 53 -1.37 8.33 -7.48
N GLN A 54 -1.42 7.21 -6.77
CA GLN A 54 -2.61 6.76 -6.01
C GLN A 54 -3.03 7.79 -4.96
N LEU A 55 -2.07 8.35 -4.21
CA LEU A 55 -2.32 9.47 -3.28
C LEU A 55 -2.99 10.66 -3.96
N LYS A 56 -2.52 11.07 -5.15
CA LYS A 56 -3.13 12.16 -5.92
C LYS A 56 -4.55 11.82 -6.36
N ARG A 57 -4.81 10.57 -6.77
CA ARG A 57 -6.16 10.11 -7.14
C ARG A 57 -7.11 10.13 -5.95
N LEU A 58 -6.66 9.71 -4.78
CA LEU A 58 -7.45 9.75 -3.55
C LEU A 58 -7.76 11.19 -3.13
N GLU A 59 -6.80 12.11 -3.24
CA GLU A 59 -7.01 13.54 -3.00
C GLU A 59 -8.02 14.17 -3.97
N GLN A 60 -7.98 13.76 -5.25
CA GLN A 60 -8.97 14.16 -6.25
C GLN A 60 -10.37 13.63 -5.89
N CYS A 61 -10.48 12.37 -5.48
CA CYS A 61 -11.76 11.77 -5.06
C CYS A 61 -12.33 12.45 -3.81
N LEU A 62 -11.49 12.77 -2.83
CA LEU A 62 -11.87 13.55 -1.64
C LEU A 62 -12.36 14.96 -2.02
N SER A 63 -11.62 15.64 -2.91
CA SER A 63 -11.98 16.98 -3.38
C SER A 63 -13.34 16.98 -4.10
N ALA A 64 -13.61 15.97 -4.93
CA ALA A 64 -14.90 15.77 -5.58
C ALA A 64 -16.04 15.52 -4.56
N CYS A 65 -15.72 14.98 -3.39
CA CYS A 65 -16.67 14.82 -2.30
C CYS A 65 -16.97 16.12 -1.53
N GLY A 66 -16.24 17.21 -1.79
CA GLY A 66 -16.30 18.48 -1.04
C GLY A 66 -15.39 18.50 0.19
N GLU A 67 -14.47 17.54 0.31
CA GLU A 67 -13.49 17.46 1.39
C GLU A 67 -12.20 18.20 1.04
N SER A 68 -11.54 18.81 2.03
CA SER A 68 -10.26 19.50 1.85
C SER A 68 -9.09 18.70 2.42
N SER A 69 -7.87 19.02 1.98
CA SER A 69 -6.63 18.42 2.49
C SER A 69 -6.39 18.67 3.99
N SER A 70 -7.05 19.67 4.59
CA SER A 70 -6.97 19.93 6.03
C SER A 70 -7.68 18.85 6.86
N THR A 71 -8.83 18.32 6.42
CA THR A 71 -9.55 17.24 7.13
C THR A 71 -8.78 15.92 7.13
N LEU A 72 -7.84 15.78 6.20
CA LEU A 72 -6.97 14.62 6.07
C LEU A 72 -5.86 14.60 7.13
N LYS A 73 -5.29 15.78 7.43
CA LYS A 73 -4.29 15.94 8.50
C LYS A 73 -4.87 15.60 9.88
N ASP A 74 -6.15 15.88 10.10
CA ASP A 74 -6.85 15.61 11.36
C ASP A 74 -7.21 14.12 11.54
N THR A 75 -7.24 13.33 10.46
CA THR A 75 -7.57 11.88 10.48
C THR A 75 -6.31 11.00 10.52
N MET A 76 -5.11 11.59 10.44
CA MET A 76 -3.81 10.89 10.57
C MET A 76 -3.49 10.51 12.03
N GLN A 77 -4.51 10.15 12.81
CA GLN A 77 -4.36 9.45 14.08
C GLN A 77 -5.13 8.14 14.01
N SER A 78 -4.36 7.06 13.87
CA SER A 78 -4.71 5.63 13.90
C SER A 78 -5.29 5.03 12.62
N GLY A 79 -4.47 4.16 12.00
CA GLY A 79 -4.87 3.27 10.91
C GLY A 79 -3.88 2.11 10.67
N MET A 80 -2.62 2.22 11.10
CA MET A 80 -1.70 1.10 11.29
C MET A 80 -0.54 1.51 12.23
N ALA A 81 -0.80 1.65 13.53
CA ALA A 81 0.27 1.53 14.54
C ALA A 81 0.94 0.12 14.52
N ASN A 82 0.68 -0.71 13.51
CA ASN A 82 0.80 -2.16 13.46
C ASN A 82 1.68 -2.69 12.32
N LEU A 83 2.24 -1.80 11.51
CA LEU A 83 3.57 -2.03 10.93
C LEU A 83 4.67 -1.57 11.90
N MET A 84 4.33 -1.00 13.07
CA MET A 84 5.27 -0.79 14.19
C MET A 84 5.80 -2.09 14.80
N ALA A 85 5.34 -3.23 14.29
CA ALA A 85 5.92 -4.54 14.49
C ALA A 85 6.52 -5.06 13.18
N MET A 86 7.33 -4.26 12.46
CA MET A 86 8.50 -4.83 11.79
C MET A 86 9.45 -5.40 12.85
N GLY A 87 9.00 -6.45 13.54
CA GLY A 87 9.52 -6.94 14.81
C GLY A 87 11.03 -7.17 14.75
N HIS A 88 11.74 -6.18 15.29
CA HIS A 88 13.16 -6.12 15.61
C HIS A 88 14.08 -6.08 14.39
N ALA A 89 14.25 -4.88 13.81
CA ALA A 89 15.19 -4.48 12.76
C ALA A 89 16.70 -4.65 13.13
N MET A 90 17.04 -5.79 13.72
CA MET A 90 18.39 -6.28 14.06
C MET A 90 18.55 -7.79 13.80
N SER A 91 17.57 -8.49 13.21
CA SER A 91 17.70 -9.90 12.82
C SER A 91 18.16 -10.03 11.37
N GLY A 92 18.94 -11.06 11.06
CA GLY A 92 19.50 -11.30 9.73
C GLY A 92 18.46 -11.53 8.62
N ASP A 93 17.20 -11.82 8.96
CA ASP A 93 16.13 -12.23 8.03
C ASP A 93 15.19 -11.11 7.56
N GLU A 94 15.64 -9.85 7.59
CA GLU A 94 14.81 -8.67 7.28
C GLU A 94 14.09 -8.76 5.92
N ILE A 95 14.78 -9.21 4.86
CA ILE A 95 14.20 -9.36 3.52
C ILE A 95 12.97 -10.28 3.50
N LEU A 96 12.99 -11.36 4.29
CA LEU A 96 11.87 -12.31 4.34
C LEU A 96 10.66 -11.67 5.02
N LYS A 97 10.90 -11.02 6.17
CA LYS A 97 9.87 -10.30 6.91
C LYS A 97 9.23 -9.20 6.07
N ASN A 98 10.04 -8.46 5.32
CA ASN A 98 9.56 -7.43 4.39
C ASN A 98 8.68 -8.04 3.29
N THR A 99 9.12 -9.16 2.71
CA THR A 99 8.36 -9.86 1.66
C THR A 99 6.99 -10.32 2.17
N PHE A 100 6.92 -10.88 3.38
CA PHE A 100 5.66 -11.31 3.98
C PHE A 100 4.74 -10.13 4.32
N ALA A 101 5.32 -9.08 4.89
CA ALA A 101 4.60 -7.86 5.24
C ALA A 101 4.02 -7.20 3.99
N ASN A 102 4.81 -7.07 2.92
CA ASN A 102 4.36 -6.50 1.65
C ASN A 102 3.21 -7.34 1.09
N ASN A 103 3.35 -8.68 0.98
CA ASN A 103 2.27 -9.54 0.47
C ASN A 103 0.94 -9.33 1.23
N ALA A 104 0.99 -9.31 2.56
CA ALA A 104 -0.19 -9.08 3.39
C ALA A 104 -0.77 -7.66 3.20
N PHE A 105 0.10 -6.66 3.07
CA PHE A 105 -0.29 -5.27 2.91
C PHE A 105 -0.98 -5.04 1.56
N GLU A 106 -0.41 -5.50 0.44
CA GLU A 106 -1.04 -5.37 -0.89
C GLU A 106 -2.47 -5.95 -0.92
N ASN A 107 -2.67 -7.11 -0.30
CA ASN A 107 -4.00 -7.73 -0.23
C ASN A 107 -5.00 -6.91 0.62
N PHE A 108 -4.52 -6.21 1.64
CA PHE A 108 -5.33 -5.27 2.40
C PHE A 108 -5.73 -4.06 1.56
N GLU A 109 -4.81 -3.50 0.77
CA GLU A 109 -5.07 -2.36 -0.12
C GLU A 109 -6.09 -2.74 -1.21
N ILE A 110 -5.91 -3.92 -1.83
CA ILE A 110 -6.87 -4.50 -2.78
C ILE A 110 -8.28 -4.57 -2.17
N ALA A 111 -8.40 -5.04 -0.93
CA ALA A 111 -9.70 -5.13 -0.26
C ALA A 111 -10.28 -3.73 0.04
N ALA A 112 -9.44 -2.76 0.43
CA ALA A 112 -9.85 -1.38 0.67
C ALA A 112 -10.37 -0.71 -0.61
N TYR A 113 -9.67 -0.84 -1.73
CA TYR A 113 -10.12 -0.31 -3.02
C TYR A 113 -11.37 -0.98 -3.54
N LYS A 114 -11.51 -2.31 -3.41
CA LYS A 114 -12.74 -3.04 -3.76
C LYS A 114 -13.95 -2.54 -2.95
N SER A 115 -13.75 -2.28 -1.66
CA SER A 115 -14.77 -1.67 -0.80
C SER A 115 -15.18 -0.27 -1.28
N LEU A 116 -14.22 0.59 -1.63
CA LEU A 116 -14.50 1.93 -2.18
C LEU A 116 -15.27 1.87 -3.50
N LEU A 117 -14.88 0.98 -4.42
CA LEU A 117 -15.55 0.79 -5.71
C LEU A 117 -16.99 0.30 -5.57
N ALA A 118 -17.27 -0.52 -4.56
CA ALA A 118 -18.63 -0.96 -4.24
C ALA A 118 -19.51 0.20 -3.73
N LEU A 119 -18.90 1.19 -3.07
CA LEU A 119 -19.60 2.35 -2.51
C LEU A 119 -19.85 3.47 -3.52
N CYS A 120 -19.09 3.58 -4.63
CA CYS A 120 -19.23 4.66 -5.63
C CYS A 120 -20.69 4.94 -6.04
N GLY A 121 -21.43 3.89 -6.42
CA GLY A 121 -22.82 4.03 -6.85
C GLY A 121 -23.77 4.43 -5.72
N ALA A 122 -23.62 3.83 -4.53
CA ALA A 122 -24.46 4.11 -3.37
C ALA A 122 -24.20 5.50 -2.75
N ALA A 123 -22.97 6.00 -2.88
CA ALA A 123 -22.54 7.32 -2.42
C ALA A 123 -22.79 8.45 -3.44
N GLY A 124 -23.22 8.11 -4.66
CA GLY A 124 -23.49 9.07 -5.73
C GLY A 124 -22.23 9.79 -6.23
N VAL A 125 -21.11 9.06 -6.31
CA VAL A 125 -19.76 9.55 -6.67
C VAL A 125 -19.13 8.62 -7.71
N GLU A 126 -19.88 8.37 -8.78
CA GLU A 126 -19.49 7.42 -9.82
C GLU A 126 -18.23 7.87 -10.57
N GLU A 127 -17.99 9.18 -10.62
CA GLU A 127 -16.76 9.79 -11.15
C GLU A 127 -15.49 9.31 -10.44
N ALA A 128 -15.57 8.85 -9.20
CA ALA A 128 -14.43 8.29 -8.46
C ALA A 128 -14.07 6.87 -8.91
N ARG A 129 -14.94 6.15 -9.63
CA ARG A 129 -14.70 4.76 -10.02
C ARG A 129 -13.45 4.59 -10.87
N GLY A 130 -13.26 5.45 -11.86
CA GLY A 130 -12.11 5.37 -12.78
C GLY A 130 -10.76 5.44 -12.05
N PRO A 131 -10.49 6.52 -11.28
CA PRO A 131 -9.27 6.64 -10.49
C PRO A 131 -9.05 5.49 -9.50
N LEU A 132 -10.09 5.05 -8.78
CA LEU A 132 -9.99 3.95 -7.82
C LEU A 132 -9.73 2.60 -8.49
N GLN A 133 -10.31 2.36 -9.67
CA GLN A 133 -10.07 1.14 -10.45
C GLN A 133 -8.64 1.08 -10.97
N GLN A 134 -8.06 2.23 -11.32
CA GLN A 134 -6.66 2.31 -11.73
C GLN A 134 -5.72 1.96 -10.57
N SER A 135 -5.94 2.52 -9.38
CA SER A 135 -5.16 2.16 -8.19
C SER A 135 -5.30 0.68 -7.84
N LEU A 136 -6.52 0.14 -7.85
CA LEU A 136 -6.73 -1.30 -7.62
C LEU A 136 -5.91 -2.19 -8.58
N GLN A 137 -5.84 -1.84 -9.86
CA GLN A 137 -5.06 -2.61 -10.83
C GLN A 137 -3.55 -2.51 -10.57
N GLU A 138 -3.07 -1.41 -10.00
CA GLU A 138 -1.67 -1.25 -9.58
C GLU A 138 -1.39 -2.20 -8.40
N GLU A 139 -2.24 -2.22 -7.36
CA GLU A 139 -2.04 -3.12 -6.20
C GLU A 139 -2.14 -4.59 -6.61
N GLU A 140 -3.09 -4.95 -7.48
CA GLU A 140 -3.22 -6.34 -7.97
C GLU A 140 -1.94 -6.81 -8.68
N ARG A 141 -1.29 -5.93 -9.46
CA ARG A 141 0.00 -6.24 -10.11
C ARG A 141 1.16 -6.30 -9.13
N MET A 142 1.13 -5.52 -8.05
CA MET A 142 2.16 -5.59 -7.02
C MET A 142 2.00 -6.86 -6.19
N ALA A 143 0.78 -7.16 -5.72
CA ALA A 143 0.44 -8.39 -5.01
C ALA A 143 0.86 -9.65 -5.81
N GLU A 144 0.49 -9.73 -7.09
CA GLU A 144 0.85 -10.84 -7.97
C GLU A 144 2.38 -10.99 -8.10
N TRP A 145 3.08 -9.87 -8.22
CA TRP A 145 4.54 -9.89 -8.30
C TRP A 145 5.16 -10.38 -7.00
N VAL A 146 4.71 -9.89 -5.85
CA VAL A 146 5.24 -10.30 -4.54
C VAL A 146 4.99 -11.79 -4.34
N ASP A 147 3.76 -12.25 -4.57
CA ASP A 147 3.36 -13.66 -4.43
C ASP A 147 4.23 -14.59 -5.30
N SER A 148 4.41 -14.23 -6.58
CA SER A 148 5.23 -14.98 -7.54
C SER A 148 6.72 -15.00 -7.20
N ASN A 149 7.20 -14.09 -6.33
CA ASN A 149 8.62 -13.96 -5.98
C ASN A 149 8.95 -14.40 -4.55
N VAL A 150 7.98 -14.83 -3.73
CA VAL A 150 8.23 -15.28 -2.34
C VAL A 150 9.28 -16.39 -2.30
N GLU A 151 9.13 -17.43 -3.13
CA GLU A 151 10.06 -18.56 -3.19
C GLU A 151 11.46 -18.09 -3.61
N LYS A 152 11.54 -17.31 -4.69
CA LYS A 152 12.81 -16.80 -5.21
C LYS A 152 13.58 -16.00 -4.16
N VAL A 153 12.92 -15.05 -3.51
CA VAL A 153 13.54 -14.19 -2.48
C VAL A 153 13.99 -15.04 -1.28
N THR A 154 13.19 -16.03 -0.89
CA THR A 154 13.54 -16.95 0.20
C THR A 154 14.81 -17.75 -0.11
N LEU A 155 14.92 -18.29 -1.32
CA LEU A 155 16.11 -19.04 -1.73
C LEU A 155 17.34 -18.15 -1.92
N GLN A 156 17.16 -16.91 -2.41
CA GLN A 156 18.24 -15.93 -2.48
C GLN A 156 18.78 -15.60 -1.08
N PHE A 157 17.91 -15.44 -0.09
CA PHE A 157 18.33 -15.20 1.29
C PHE A 157 19.23 -16.33 1.82
N VAL A 158 18.87 -17.60 1.62
CA VAL A 158 19.72 -18.75 1.99
C VAL A 158 21.09 -18.68 1.32
N GLN A 159 21.14 -18.41 0.02
CA GLN A 159 22.41 -18.28 -0.71
C GLN A 159 23.28 -17.12 -0.19
N HIS A 160 22.67 -16.02 0.25
CA HIS A 160 23.39 -14.91 0.86
C HIS A 160 24.00 -15.31 2.22
N GLU A 161 23.24 -15.99 3.08
CA GLU A 161 23.73 -16.47 4.39
C GLU A 161 24.88 -17.49 4.22
N GLU A 162 24.76 -18.43 3.27
CA GLU A 162 25.81 -19.41 2.98
C GLU A 162 27.12 -18.75 2.51
N ARG A 163 27.02 -17.68 1.70
CA ARG A 163 28.20 -16.92 1.25
C ARG A 163 28.86 -16.11 2.36
N GLN A 164 28.09 -15.62 3.34
CA GLN A 164 28.65 -14.87 4.47
C GLN A 164 29.32 -15.78 5.51
N ALA A 165 28.92 -17.05 5.59
CA ALA A 165 29.49 -18.04 6.50
C ALA A 165 30.77 -18.72 5.98
N ALA A 166 31.11 -18.53 4.69
CA ALA A 166 32.27 -19.13 4.01
C ALA A 166 33.50 -18.21 4.00
#